data_AF-A0A7K3Z192-F1
#
_entry.id   AF-A0A7K3Z192-F1
#
_cell.length_a   1.000
_cell.length_b   1.000
_cell.length_c   1.000
_cell.angle_alpha   90.00
_cell.angle_beta   90.00
_cell.angle_gamma   90.00
#
_symmetry.space_group_name_H-M   'P 1'
#
loop_
_entity.id
_entity.type
_entity.pdbx_description
1 polymer ?
#
loop_
_entity_poly.entity_id
_entity_poly.type
_entity_poly.pdbx_seq_one_letter_code
_entity_poly.pdbx_strand_id
1 'polypeptide(L)'
;MLVEKIPDRGWIPLYTLFKVGKISAATKLQKLIFLIQTEGKIDGYKFFKHHYGPYSEELVVDVQAFCKSLDLIDVQVIEGTKYPYYEYSPTAKGIETIQEIAAKLSLEDLKRADKIINKYKNKNYKELTEYIYKQYVIPEQTFETLYSSLSADLVSLDNIWEKYYKDDCPASLLILAVVEYSSKALEKLKTTKDPVVRGVCVSSISELTAKIVDLTSSLQTSKDCPFSFKTLLTEISDHINFLDNYCGKNNILPDILDIDFSDFMSEEELQRLEKTLAETQPSELMY
;
A
#
# COMPACT_ATOMS: atom_id res chain seq x y z
N MET A 1 0.62 28.68 2.95
CA MET A 1 0.99 28.50 1.51
C MET A 1 0.00 27.58 0.81
N LEU A 2 -0.07 27.55 -0.53
CA LEU A 2 -1.03 26.69 -1.27
C LEU A 2 -0.86 25.19 -0.97
N VAL A 3 0.40 24.77 -0.77
CA VAL A 3 0.78 23.40 -0.41
C VAL A 3 0.12 22.92 0.89
N GLU A 4 -0.05 23.79 1.89
CA GLU A 4 -0.71 23.46 3.17
C GLU A 4 -2.21 23.14 3.03
N LYS A 5 -2.82 23.45 1.88
CA LYS A 5 -4.23 23.15 1.60
C LYS A 5 -4.43 21.82 0.87
N ILE A 6 -3.35 21.13 0.52
CA ILE A 6 -3.38 19.86 -0.18
C ILE A 6 -3.25 18.76 0.88
N PRO A 7 -4.19 17.80 0.95
CA PRO A 7 -4.05 16.69 1.87
C PRO A 7 -2.82 15.85 1.50
N ASP A 8 -2.20 15.16 2.45
CA ASP A 8 -0.96 14.41 2.21
C ASP A 8 -1.08 13.44 1.02
N ARG A 9 -2.18 12.68 0.93
CA ARG A 9 -2.47 11.78 -0.22
C ARG A 9 -2.65 12.48 -1.57
N GLY A 10 -2.85 13.79 -1.57
CA GLY A 10 -3.18 14.62 -2.73
C GLY A 10 -2.06 14.69 -3.76
N TRP A 11 -0.82 14.41 -3.36
CA TRP A 11 0.30 14.35 -4.29
C TRP A 11 0.14 13.23 -5.32
N ILE A 12 -0.52 12.12 -4.99
CA ILE A 12 -0.61 10.94 -5.86
C ILE A 12 -1.32 11.27 -7.19
N PRO A 13 -2.56 11.82 -7.22
CA PRO A 13 -3.22 12.21 -8.46
C PRO A 13 -2.55 13.36 -9.18
N LEU A 14 -1.99 14.36 -8.45
CA LEU A 14 -1.29 15.48 -9.05
C LEU A 14 -0.01 15.02 -9.77
N TYR A 15 0.79 14.18 -9.11
CA TYR A 15 2.00 13.60 -9.68
C TYR A 15 1.69 12.71 -10.89
N THR A 16 0.62 11.90 -10.77
CA THR A 16 0.16 11.05 -11.88
C THR A 16 -0.20 11.91 -13.10
N LEU A 17 -0.97 12.98 -12.93
CA LEU A 17 -1.33 13.89 -14.01
C LEU A 17 -0.14 14.65 -14.57
N PHE A 18 0.81 15.06 -13.73
CA PHE A 18 2.07 15.67 -14.16
C PHE A 18 2.89 14.73 -15.07
N LYS A 19 3.01 13.45 -14.70
CA LYS A 19 3.79 12.48 -15.47
C LYS A 19 3.09 11.96 -16.72
N VAL A 20 1.77 11.86 -16.69
CA VAL A 20 0.96 11.35 -17.82
C VAL A 20 0.53 12.48 -18.77
N GLY A 21 0.44 13.71 -18.28
CA GLY A 21 -0.04 14.90 -19.00
C GLY A 21 -1.56 14.94 -19.10
N LYS A 22 -2.18 13.88 -19.65
CA LYS A 22 -3.62 13.86 -19.91
C LYS A 22 -4.21 12.50 -19.67
N ILE A 23 -5.28 12.44 -18.89
CA ILE A 23 -6.01 11.21 -18.59
C ILE A 23 -7.45 11.37 -19.03
N SER A 24 -7.88 10.53 -19.97
CA SER A 24 -9.27 10.46 -20.41
C SER A 24 -10.06 9.47 -19.55
N ALA A 25 -11.24 9.89 -19.14
CA ALA A 25 -12.21 9.21 -18.26
C ALA A 25 -11.81 9.10 -16.78
N ALA A 26 -12.78 9.43 -15.91
CA ALA A 26 -12.65 9.32 -14.45
C ALA A 26 -12.26 7.90 -14.00
N THR A 27 -12.79 6.88 -14.68
CA THR A 27 -12.48 5.47 -14.40
C THR A 27 -11.00 5.17 -14.61
N LYS A 28 -10.35 5.74 -15.65
CA LYS A 28 -8.92 5.53 -15.88
C LYS A 28 -8.08 6.12 -14.75
N LEU A 29 -8.42 7.35 -14.31
CA LEU A 29 -7.75 7.99 -13.19
C LEU A 29 -7.88 7.14 -11.92
N GLN A 30 -9.11 6.75 -11.54
CA GLN A 30 -9.37 5.87 -10.40
C GLN A 30 -8.54 4.58 -10.43
N LYS A 31 -8.40 3.94 -11.60
CA LYS A 31 -7.62 2.70 -11.73
C LYS A 31 -6.13 2.92 -11.62
N LEU A 32 -5.60 4.01 -12.21
CA LEU A 32 -4.18 4.32 -12.10
C LEU A 32 -3.80 4.64 -10.66
N ILE A 33 -4.59 5.45 -9.95
CA ILE A 33 -4.33 5.78 -8.54
C ILE A 33 -4.41 4.54 -7.66
N PHE A 34 -5.42 3.69 -7.86
CA PHE A 34 -5.51 2.40 -7.17
C PHE A 34 -4.23 1.57 -7.36
N LEU A 35 -3.77 1.37 -8.60
CA LEU A 35 -2.59 0.57 -8.89
C LEU A 35 -1.31 1.17 -8.32
N ILE A 36 -1.15 2.51 -8.36
CA ILE A 36 0.01 3.20 -7.77
C ILE A 36 0.08 2.92 -6.28
N GLN A 37 -1.05 3.00 -5.57
CA GLN A 37 -1.08 2.69 -4.14
C GLN A 37 -0.82 1.21 -3.86
N THR A 38 -1.50 0.30 -4.55
CA THR A 38 -1.46 -1.13 -4.22
C THR A 38 -0.17 -1.83 -4.65
N GLU A 39 0.30 -1.59 -5.87
CA GLU A 39 1.55 -2.18 -6.37
C GLU A 39 2.79 -1.35 -6.00
N GLY A 40 2.61 -0.05 -5.77
CA GLY A 40 3.69 0.82 -5.31
C GLY A 40 3.89 0.80 -3.80
N LYS A 41 3.00 0.13 -3.04
CA LYS A 41 2.99 0.13 -1.56
C LYS A 41 3.02 1.55 -0.99
N ILE A 42 2.20 2.41 -1.60
CA ILE A 42 2.04 3.82 -1.24
C ILE A 42 0.67 3.96 -0.57
N ASP A 43 0.69 4.47 0.65
CA ASP A 43 -0.54 4.74 1.37
C ASP A 43 -1.27 5.98 0.81
N GLY A 44 -2.61 5.98 0.88
CA GLY A 44 -3.41 7.07 0.33
C GLY A 44 -4.91 6.90 0.49
N TYR A 45 -5.61 6.88 -0.64
CA TYR A 45 -7.07 6.81 -0.74
C TYR A 45 -7.65 5.45 -0.33
N LYS A 46 -8.83 5.47 0.30
CA LYS A 46 -9.62 4.26 0.56
C LYS A 46 -10.39 3.83 -0.68
N PHE A 47 -10.21 2.57 -1.09
CA PHE A 47 -10.90 1.97 -2.22
C PHE A 47 -11.81 0.82 -1.79
N PHE A 48 -13.00 0.78 -2.38
CA PHE A 48 -13.98 -0.29 -2.19
C PHE A 48 -14.49 -0.80 -3.53
N LYS A 49 -15.15 -1.97 -3.53
CA LYS A 49 -15.76 -2.53 -4.73
C LYS A 49 -16.91 -1.63 -5.22
N HIS A 50 -16.82 -1.20 -6.47
CA HIS A 50 -17.90 -0.53 -7.18
C HIS A 50 -18.19 -1.22 -8.53
N HIS A 51 -19.20 -0.75 -9.26
CA HIS A 51 -19.68 -1.35 -10.52
C HIS A 51 -18.60 -1.59 -11.59
N TYR A 52 -17.57 -0.74 -11.62
CA TYR A 52 -16.48 -0.82 -12.59
C TYR A 52 -15.14 -1.15 -11.91
N GLY A 53 -15.16 -1.81 -10.76
CA GLY A 53 -14.00 -2.19 -9.96
C GLY A 53 -13.74 -1.21 -8.81
N PRO A 54 -12.51 -1.17 -8.25
CA PRO A 54 -12.16 -0.29 -7.13
C PRO A 54 -12.49 1.18 -7.39
N TYR A 55 -13.12 1.82 -6.41
CA TYR A 55 -13.48 3.22 -6.47
C TYR A 55 -13.20 3.91 -5.13
N SER A 56 -12.75 5.16 -5.19
CA SER A 56 -12.54 6.01 -4.03
C SER A 56 -13.33 7.31 -4.17
N GLU A 57 -14.21 7.57 -3.21
CA GLU A 57 -14.96 8.84 -3.07
C GLU A 57 -14.02 9.99 -2.67
N GLU A 58 -13.07 9.71 -1.78
CA GLU A 58 -12.05 10.67 -1.33
C GLU A 58 -11.25 11.21 -2.53
N LEU A 59 -10.87 10.34 -3.46
CA LEU A 59 -10.18 10.76 -4.68
C LEU A 59 -11.04 11.69 -5.54
N VAL A 60 -12.35 11.45 -5.62
CA VAL A 60 -13.26 12.34 -6.34
C VAL A 60 -13.35 13.70 -5.66
N VAL A 61 -13.47 13.73 -4.34
CA VAL A 61 -13.52 14.99 -3.56
C VAL A 61 -12.23 15.78 -3.76
N ASP A 62 -11.07 15.14 -3.62
CA ASP A 62 -9.77 15.80 -3.78
C ASP A 62 -9.58 16.34 -5.20
N VAL A 63 -9.87 15.54 -6.24
CA VAL A 63 -9.79 16.00 -7.64
C VAL A 63 -10.75 17.16 -7.92
N GLN A 64 -11.96 17.14 -7.35
CA GLN A 64 -12.90 18.26 -7.47
C GLN A 64 -12.39 19.52 -6.76
N ALA A 65 -11.77 19.39 -5.58
CA ALA A 65 -11.15 20.51 -4.87
C ALA A 65 -9.97 21.09 -5.65
N PHE A 66 -9.12 20.21 -6.20
CA PHE A 66 -7.97 20.58 -7.04
C PHE A 66 -8.39 21.34 -8.29
N CYS A 67 -9.52 20.96 -8.90
CA CYS A 67 -10.08 21.67 -10.04
C CYS A 67 -10.77 22.99 -9.64
N LYS A 68 -11.80 22.92 -8.78
CA LYS A 68 -12.70 24.05 -8.54
C LYS A 68 -12.18 25.11 -7.59
N SER A 69 -11.34 24.71 -6.63
CA SER A 69 -10.93 25.59 -5.52
C SER A 69 -9.47 25.99 -5.59
N LEU A 70 -8.61 25.12 -6.12
CA LEU A 70 -7.16 25.33 -6.10
C LEU A 70 -6.54 25.60 -7.47
N ASP A 71 -7.26 25.38 -8.56
CA ASP A 71 -6.79 25.59 -9.94
C ASP A 71 -5.50 24.79 -10.26
N LEU A 72 -5.48 23.51 -9.86
CA LEU A 72 -4.34 22.60 -10.06
C LEU A 72 -4.60 21.58 -11.18
N ILE A 73 -5.87 21.29 -11.44
CA ILE A 73 -6.31 20.33 -12.47
C ILE A 73 -7.38 21.00 -13.32
N ASP A 74 -7.18 20.98 -14.63
CA ASP A 74 -8.23 21.30 -15.59
C ASP A 74 -9.05 20.03 -15.89
N VAL A 75 -10.37 20.19 -15.91
CA VAL A 75 -11.32 19.10 -16.19
C VAL A 75 -12.25 19.53 -17.31
N GLN A 76 -12.05 18.94 -18.49
CA GLN A 76 -12.84 19.23 -19.67
C GLN A 76 -13.88 18.12 -19.92
N VAL A 77 -15.10 18.52 -20.30
CA VAL A 77 -16.11 17.58 -20.80
C VAL A 77 -15.93 17.45 -22.29
N ILE A 78 -15.61 16.25 -22.75
CA ILE A 78 -15.44 15.94 -24.16
C ILE A 78 -16.68 15.21 -24.66
N GLU A 79 -17.27 15.70 -25.75
CA GLU A 79 -18.33 15.02 -26.49
C GLU A 79 -17.77 13.74 -27.10
N GLY A 80 -18.06 12.60 -26.47
CA GLY A 80 -17.66 11.29 -26.97
C GLY A 80 -18.62 10.77 -28.03
N THR A 81 -18.20 9.78 -28.80
CA THR A 81 -19.02 9.17 -29.86
C THR A 81 -20.27 8.44 -29.34
N LYS A 82 -20.26 8.03 -28.07
CA LYS A 82 -21.38 7.31 -27.43
C LYS A 82 -21.93 8.05 -26.20
N TYR A 83 -21.05 8.59 -25.37
CA TYR A 83 -21.38 9.37 -24.18
C TYR A 83 -20.28 10.41 -23.95
N PRO A 84 -20.59 11.57 -23.38
CA PRO A 84 -19.57 12.52 -22.94
C PRO A 84 -18.67 11.90 -21.88
N TYR A 85 -17.41 12.32 -21.85
CA TYR A 85 -16.44 11.88 -20.85
C TYR A 85 -15.58 13.03 -20.35
N TYR A 86 -15.00 12.85 -19.16
CA TYR A 86 -14.10 13.84 -18.57
C TYR A 86 -12.66 13.60 -19.00
N GLU A 87 -11.95 14.68 -19.30
CA GLU A 87 -10.52 14.69 -19.53
C GLU A 87 -9.83 15.54 -18.47
N TYR A 88 -8.79 14.98 -17.86
CA TYR A 88 -8.05 15.58 -16.76
C TYR A 88 -6.64 15.93 -17.23
N SER A 89 -6.20 17.15 -16.95
CA SER A 89 -4.83 17.60 -17.19
C SER A 89 -4.36 18.54 -16.09
N PRO A 90 -3.06 18.59 -15.76
CA PRO A 90 -2.56 19.56 -14.80
C PRO A 90 -2.60 20.98 -15.41
N THR A 91 -2.91 21.98 -14.59
CA THR A 91 -2.74 23.40 -14.98
C THR A 91 -1.27 23.80 -14.82
N ALA A 92 -0.87 24.98 -15.32
CA ALA A 92 0.48 25.51 -15.08
C ALA A 92 0.79 25.60 -13.57
N LYS A 93 -0.17 26.11 -12.80
CA LYS A 93 -0.10 26.19 -11.33
C LYS A 93 -0.02 24.81 -10.68
N GLY A 94 -0.76 23.82 -11.20
CA GLY A 94 -0.69 22.43 -10.75
C GLY A 94 0.70 21.82 -10.96
N ILE A 95 1.34 22.11 -12.09
CA ILE A 95 2.71 21.66 -12.40
C ILE A 95 3.73 22.26 -11.42
N GLU A 96 3.67 23.57 -11.18
CA GLU A 96 4.57 24.23 -10.22
C GLU A 96 4.37 23.66 -8.81
N THR A 97 3.11 23.51 -8.39
CA THR A 97 2.76 23.03 -7.05
C THR A 97 3.25 21.59 -6.82
N ILE A 98 3.07 20.69 -7.78
CA ILE A 98 3.52 19.30 -7.61
C ILE A 98 5.04 19.18 -7.67
N GLN A 99 5.75 20.07 -8.36
CA GLN A 99 7.22 20.13 -8.30
C GLN A 99 7.71 20.54 -6.91
N GLU A 100 7.07 21.52 -6.28
CA GLU A 100 7.36 21.91 -4.89
C GLU A 100 7.09 20.78 -3.89
N ILE A 101 5.98 20.07 -4.07
CA ILE A 101 5.62 18.92 -3.22
C ILE A 101 6.62 17.77 -3.45
N ALA A 102 6.90 17.41 -4.70
CA ALA A 102 7.80 16.32 -5.04
C ALA A 102 9.23 16.55 -4.52
N ALA A 103 9.68 17.79 -4.40
CA ALA A 103 10.96 18.13 -3.79
C ALA A 103 11.05 17.79 -2.29
N LYS A 104 9.92 17.60 -1.62
CA LYS A 104 9.81 17.26 -0.19
C LYS A 104 9.35 15.82 0.06
N LEU A 105 8.98 15.09 -0.99
CA LEU A 105 8.54 13.70 -0.87
C LEU A 105 9.73 12.74 -0.83
N SER A 106 9.49 11.55 -0.25
CA SER A 106 10.41 10.42 -0.34
C SER A 106 10.75 10.12 -1.80
N LEU A 107 12.05 10.10 -2.10
CA LEU A 107 12.55 9.74 -3.44
C LEU A 107 12.12 8.31 -3.82
N GLU A 108 12.03 7.41 -2.83
CA GLU A 108 11.59 6.03 -3.06
C GLU A 108 10.10 5.97 -3.42
N ASP A 109 9.24 6.77 -2.77
CA ASP A 109 7.81 6.85 -3.15
C ASP A 109 7.63 7.33 -4.58
N LEU A 110 8.39 8.36 -4.97
CA LEU A 110 8.36 8.87 -6.35
C LEU A 110 8.84 7.82 -7.35
N LYS A 111 9.90 7.08 -7.04
CA LYS A 111 10.39 5.97 -7.89
C LYS A 111 9.36 4.85 -8.02
N ARG A 112 8.72 4.45 -6.91
CA ARG A 112 7.67 3.42 -6.90
C ARG A 112 6.47 3.89 -7.72
N ALA A 113 6.01 5.12 -7.52
CA ALA A 113 4.94 5.72 -8.33
C ALA A 113 5.31 5.76 -9.83
N ASP A 114 6.52 6.22 -10.17
CA ASP A 114 7.00 6.28 -11.56
C ASP A 114 7.03 4.90 -12.22
N LYS A 115 7.46 3.86 -11.50
CA LYS A 115 7.46 2.48 -12.00
C LYS A 115 6.04 2.06 -12.41
N ILE A 116 5.05 2.31 -11.55
CA ILE A 116 3.65 1.94 -11.81
C ILE A 116 3.03 2.80 -12.92
N ILE A 117 3.28 4.11 -12.91
CA ILE A 117 2.81 5.03 -13.95
C ILE A 117 3.36 4.60 -15.31
N ASN A 118 4.66 4.33 -15.44
CA ASN A 118 5.26 3.92 -16.70
C ASN A 118 4.75 2.57 -17.20
N LYS A 119 4.46 1.64 -16.28
CA LYS A 119 3.87 0.33 -16.60
C LYS A 119 2.46 0.44 -17.18
N TYR A 120 1.65 1.41 -16.72
CA TYR A 120 0.21 1.43 -16.98
C TYR A 120 -0.33 2.65 -17.73
N LYS A 121 0.41 3.74 -17.88
CA LYS A 121 -0.08 5.00 -18.50
C LYS A 121 -0.69 4.82 -19.90
N ASN A 122 -0.17 3.89 -20.69
CA ASN A 122 -0.61 3.62 -22.06
C ASN A 122 -1.84 2.70 -22.13
N LYS A 123 -2.24 2.07 -21.03
CA LYS A 123 -3.44 1.23 -21.00
C LYS A 123 -4.70 2.08 -20.97
N ASN A 124 -5.75 1.60 -21.62
CA ASN A 124 -7.08 2.19 -21.51
C ASN A 124 -7.80 1.70 -20.25
N TYR A 125 -8.93 2.34 -19.90
CA TYR A 125 -9.65 2.00 -18.66
C TYR A 125 -10.18 0.56 -18.64
N LYS A 126 -10.48 -0.07 -19.79
CA LYS A 126 -10.97 -1.46 -19.85
C LYS A 126 -9.85 -2.43 -19.51
N GLU A 127 -8.68 -2.26 -20.13
CA GLU A 127 -7.50 -3.08 -19.84
C GLU A 127 -7.10 -3.00 -18.36
N LEU A 128 -7.11 -1.79 -17.79
CA LEU A 128 -6.84 -1.60 -16.37
C LEU A 128 -7.90 -2.27 -15.49
N THR A 129 -9.17 -2.14 -15.87
CA THR A 129 -10.28 -2.75 -15.12
C THR A 129 -10.17 -4.26 -15.14
N GLU A 130 -9.98 -4.88 -16.30
CA GLU A 130 -9.80 -6.33 -16.45
C GLU A 130 -8.62 -6.86 -15.63
N TYR A 131 -7.47 -6.17 -15.68
CA TYR A 131 -6.31 -6.51 -14.87
C TYR A 131 -6.65 -6.47 -13.38
N ILE A 132 -7.25 -5.38 -12.90
CA ILE A 132 -7.60 -5.20 -11.49
C ILE A 132 -8.61 -6.24 -11.03
N TYR A 133 -9.64 -6.56 -11.82
CA TYR A 133 -10.58 -7.61 -11.48
C TYR A 133 -9.88 -8.97 -11.34
N LYS A 134 -8.98 -9.28 -12.27
CA LYS A 134 -8.24 -10.55 -12.24
C LYS A 134 -7.31 -10.67 -11.02
N GLN A 135 -6.69 -9.57 -10.62
CA GLN A 135 -5.69 -9.60 -9.53
C GLN A 135 -6.29 -9.37 -8.14
N TYR A 136 -7.22 -8.42 -8.01
CA TYR A 136 -7.65 -7.89 -6.72
C TYR A 136 -9.13 -8.11 -6.41
N VAL A 137 -9.92 -8.64 -7.35
CA VAL A 137 -11.31 -9.03 -7.09
C VAL A 137 -11.41 -10.54 -7.14
N ILE A 138 -10.94 -11.16 -6.06
CA ILE A 138 -10.81 -12.61 -5.96
C ILE A 138 -12.16 -13.30 -5.71
N PRO A 139 -12.57 -14.29 -6.52
CA PRO A 139 -13.72 -15.14 -6.26
C PRO A 139 -13.55 -15.92 -4.95
N GLU A 140 -14.66 -16.32 -4.32
CA GLU A 140 -14.65 -17.03 -3.03
C GLU A 140 -13.77 -18.29 -3.05
N GLN A 141 -13.90 -19.12 -4.09
CA GLN A 141 -13.13 -20.35 -4.21
C GLN A 141 -11.61 -20.08 -4.33
N THR A 142 -11.24 -19.01 -5.04
CA THR A 142 -9.83 -18.59 -5.15
C THR A 142 -9.33 -18.05 -3.81
N PHE A 143 -10.16 -17.29 -3.09
CA PHE A 143 -9.85 -16.82 -1.75
C PHE A 143 -9.60 -17.98 -0.78
N GLU A 144 -10.47 -18.98 -0.71
CA GLU A 144 -10.29 -20.15 0.18
C GLU A 144 -8.99 -20.92 -0.09
N THR A 145 -8.63 -21.05 -1.37
CA THR A 145 -7.38 -21.70 -1.79
C THR A 145 -6.17 -20.90 -1.33
N LEU A 146 -6.18 -19.58 -1.58
CA LEU A 146 -5.09 -18.68 -1.17
C LEU A 146 -4.99 -18.60 0.35
N TYR A 147 -6.11 -18.49 1.04
CA TYR A 147 -6.19 -18.46 2.50
C TYR A 147 -5.54 -19.71 3.11
N SER A 148 -5.90 -20.91 2.61
CA SER A 148 -5.37 -22.17 3.13
C SER A 148 -3.86 -22.29 2.91
N SER A 149 -3.38 -21.89 1.72
CA SER A 149 -1.94 -21.88 1.42
C SER A 149 -1.18 -20.89 2.30
N LEU A 150 -1.66 -19.65 2.37
CA LEU A 150 -0.98 -18.59 3.14
C LEU A 150 -0.99 -18.87 4.64
N SER A 151 -2.07 -19.44 5.17
CA SER A 151 -2.12 -19.85 6.56
C SER A 151 -1.06 -20.91 6.86
N ALA A 152 -0.87 -21.91 5.99
CA ALA A 152 0.18 -22.91 6.14
C ALA A 152 1.59 -22.32 6.02
N ASP A 153 1.80 -21.36 5.10
CA ASP A 153 3.08 -20.67 4.94
C ASP A 153 3.42 -19.82 6.16
N LEU A 154 2.45 -19.07 6.71
CA LEU A 154 2.63 -18.26 7.92
C LEU A 154 2.95 -19.12 9.14
N VAL A 155 2.24 -20.24 9.34
CA VAL A 155 2.57 -21.22 10.40
C VAL A 155 3.98 -21.78 10.21
N SER A 156 4.40 -22.04 8.98
CA SER A 156 5.75 -22.55 8.70
C SER A 156 6.81 -21.49 9.01
N LEU A 157 6.57 -20.23 8.64
CA LEU A 157 7.46 -19.11 8.95
C LEU A 157 7.58 -18.89 10.45
N ASP A 158 6.46 -18.89 11.17
CA ASP A 158 6.41 -18.77 12.63
C ASP A 158 7.32 -19.82 13.30
N ASN A 159 7.09 -21.10 13.02
CA ASN A 159 7.90 -22.21 13.53
C ASN A 159 9.40 -22.13 13.18
N ILE A 160 9.74 -21.51 12.04
CA ILE A 160 11.14 -21.31 11.63
C ILE A 160 11.74 -20.18 12.45
N TRP A 161 11.07 -19.04 12.51
CA TRP A 161 11.59 -17.83 13.15
C TRP A 161 11.60 -17.94 14.68
N GLU A 162 10.72 -18.72 15.28
CA GLU A 162 10.80 -19.08 16.71
C GLU A 162 12.13 -19.79 17.03
N LYS A 163 12.64 -20.65 16.14
CA LYS A 163 13.93 -21.33 16.33
C LYS A 163 15.13 -20.41 16.13
N TYR A 164 14.96 -19.36 15.33
CA TYR A 164 15.97 -18.34 15.11
C TYR A 164 15.86 -17.17 16.09
N TYR A 165 14.84 -17.17 16.95
CA TYR A 165 14.62 -16.14 17.93
C TYR A 165 15.84 -16.03 18.87
N LYS A 166 16.27 -14.81 19.09
CA LYS A 166 17.29 -14.48 20.07
C LYS A 166 16.88 -13.18 20.76
N ASP A 167 16.90 -13.17 22.08
CA ASP A 167 16.52 -12.02 22.92
C ASP A 167 17.32 -10.74 22.56
N ASP A 168 18.53 -10.90 22.01
CA ASP A 168 19.42 -9.81 21.59
C ASP A 168 19.26 -9.39 20.12
N CYS A 169 18.30 -9.97 19.39
CA CYS A 169 18.09 -9.72 17.96
C CYS A 169 16.68 -9.16 17.67
N PRO A 170 16.53 -7.82 17.67
CA PRO A 170 15.25 -7.15 17.35
C PRO A 170 14.64 -7.54 16.00
N ALA A 171 15.47 -7.99 15.04
CA ALA A 171 15.03 -8.44 13.73
C ALA A 171 14.09 -9.65 13.82
N SER A 172 14.47 -10.63 14.64
CA SER A 172 13.71 -11.87 14.79
C SER A 172 12.34 -11.61 15.42
N LEU A 173 12.31 -10.74 16.43
CA LEU A 173 11.09 -10.32 17.10
C LEU A 173 10.14 -9.60 16.14
N LEU A 174 10.66 -8.67 15.33
CA LEU A 174 9.85 -7.97 14.33
C LEU A 174 9.23 -8.93 13.31
N ILE A 175 10.00 -9.90 12.82
CA ILE A 175 9.47 -10.89 11.87
C ILE A 175 8.34 -11.69 12.50
N LEU A 176 8.50 -12.17 13.73
CA LEU A 176 7.46 -12.90 14.44
C LEU A 176 6.21 -12.05 14.64
N ALA A 177 6.36 -10.79 15.09
CA ALA A 177 5.24 -9.85 15.23
C ALA A 177 4.51 -9.63 13.89
N VAL A 178 5.25 -9.51 12.79
CA VAL A 178 4.68 -9.33 11.44
C VAL A 178 3.97 -10.58 10.93
N VAL A 179 4.53 -11.77 11.19
CA VAL A 179 3.90 -13.06 10.86
C VAL A 179 2.60 -13.21 11.64
N GLU A 180 2.60 -12.89 12.93
CA GLU A 180 1.41 -12.95 13.78
C GLU A 180 0.35 -11.91 13.34
N TYR A 181 0.76 -10.67 13.07
CA TYR A 181 -0.11 -9.64 12.52
C TYR A 181 -0.77 -10.11 11.22
N SER A 182 0.03 -10.70 10.32
CA SER A 182 -0.45 -11.23 9.03
C SER A 182 -1.44 -12.37 9.22
N SER A 183 -1.20 -13.27 10.18
CA SER A 183 -2.11 -14.36 10.54
C SER A 183 -3.44 -13.84 11.09
N LYS A 184 -3.39 -12.92 12.06
CA LYS A 184 -4.60 -12.27 12.62
C LYS A 184 -5.38 -11.51 11.53
N ALA A 185 -4.68 -10.81 10.63
CA ALA A 185 -5.30 -10.09 9.53
C ALA A 185 -6.03 -11.06 8.60
N LEU A 186 -5.35 -12.15 8.21
CA LEU A 186 -5.89 -13.20 7.35
C LEU A 186 -7.15 -13.86 7.95
N GLU A 187 -7.20 -14.09 9.26
CA GLU A 187 -8.41 -14.57 9.94
C GLU A 187 -9.58 -13.59 9.81
N LYS A 188 -9.33 -12.30 10.05
CA LYS A 188 -10.38 -11.26 9.95
C LYS A 188 -10.95 -11.18 8.54
N LEU A 189 -10.15 -11.45 7.51
CA LEU A 189 -10.58 -11.43 6.11
C LEU A 189 -11.70 -12.41 5.77
N LYS A 190 -11.89 -13.50 6.54
CA LYS A 190 -13.06 -14.40 6.37
C LYS A 190 -14.40 -13.68 6.55
N THR A 191 -14.42 -12.64 7.38
CA THR A 191 -15.62 -11.85 7.68
C THR A 191 -15.73 -10.57 6.86
N THR A 192 -14.68 -10.23 6.10
CA THR A 192 -14.62 -9.02 5.27
C THR A 192 -15.48 -9.18 4.01
N LYS A 193 -16.55 -8.39 3.92
CA LYS A 193 -17.53 -8.48 2.83
C LYS A 193 -17.05 -7.87 1.51
N ASP A 194 -16.18 -6.87 1.55
CA ASP A 194 -15.70 -6.20 0.34
C ASP A 194 -14.58 -7.02 -0.32
N PRO A 195 -14.78 -7.55 -1.54
CA PRO A 195 -13.80 -8.41 -2.19
C PRO A 195 -12.58 -7.66 -2.72
N VAL A 196 -12.66 -6.34 -2.95
CA VAL A 196 -11.48 -5.51 -3.28
C VAL A 196 -10.62 -5.39 -2.03
N VAL A 197 -11.25 -5.06 -0.89
CA VAL A 197 -10.53 -4.96 0.39
C VAL A 197 -9.87 -6.28 0.74
N ARG A 198 -10.63 -7.38 0.63
CA ARG A 198 -10.11 -8.73 0.84
C ARG A 198 -8.98 -9.07 -0.12
N GLY A 199 -9.14 -8.79 -1.40
CA GLY A 199 -8.13 -9.12 -2.42
C GLY A 199 -6.82 -8.34 -2.26
N VAL A 200 -6.87 -7.05 -1.98
CA VAL A 200 -5.66 -6.24 -1.73
C VAL A 200 -4.95 -6.71 -0.46
N CYS A 201 -5.69 -6.99 0.62
CA CYS A 201 -5.10 -7.46 1.86
C CYS A 201 -4.43 -8.83 1.70
N VAL A 202 -5.11 -9.80 1.06
CA VAL A 202 -4.52 -11.13 0.76
C VAL A 202 -3.29 -11.00 -0.12
N SER A 203 -3.33 -10.19 -1.18
CA SER A 203 -2.17 -9.97 -2.06
C SER A 203 -0.99 -9.39 -1.29
N SER A 204 -1.26 -8.47 -0.37
CA SER A 204 -0.21 -7.81 0.42
C SER A 204 0.41 -8.76 1.44
N ILE A 205 -0.40 -9.57 2.12
CA ILE A 205 0.09 -10.65 3.01
C ILE A 205 0.93 -11.62 2.18
N SER A 206 0.44 -12.06 1.02
CA SER A 206 1.18 -13.00 0.15
C SER A 206 2.54 -12.48 -0.30
N GLU A 207 2.63 -11.21 -0.71
CA GLU A 207 3.88 -10.58 -1.10
C GLU A 207 4.86 -10.44 0.08
N LEU A 208 4.34 -10.05 1.25
CA LEU A 208 5.13 -9.96 2.48
C LEU A 208 5.65 -11.33 2.92
N THR A 209 4.80 -12.35 2.95
CA THR A 209 5.17 -13.74 3.23
C THR A 209 6.27 -14.21 2.28
N ALA A 210 6.15 -13.96 0.97
CA ALA A 210 7.17 -14.31 0.00
C ALA A 210 8.52 -13.62 0.28
N LYS A 211 8.49 -12.33 0.67
CA LYS A 211 9.70 -11.60 1.07
C LYS A 211 10.35 -12.18 2.31
N ILE A 212 9.57 -12.55 3.32
CA ILE A 212 10.08 -13.19 4.53
C ILE A 212 10.66 -14.57 4.20
N VAL A 213 10.05 -15.34 3.28
CA VAL A 213 10.61 -16.62 2.80
C VAL A 213 11.96 -16.43 2.09
N ASP A 214 12.09 -15.41 1.22
CA ASP A 214 13.35 -15.09 0.54
C ASP A 214 14.46 -14.73 1.56
N LEU A 215 14.11 -13.92 2.56
CA LEU A 215 14.99 -13.58 3.68
C LEU A 215 15.40 -14.82 4.48
N THR A 216 14.44 -15.69 4.78
CA THR A 216 14.69 -16.93 5.52
C THR A 216 15.62 -17.87 4.76
N SER A 217 15.46 -17.96 3.44
CA SER A 217 16.28 -18.81 2.57
C SER A 217 17.73 -18.33 2.51
N SER A 218 17.95 -17.02 2.48
CA SER A 218 19.30 -16.44 2.50
C SER A 218 20.00 -16.61 3.85
N LEU A 219 19.27 -16.62 4.97
CA LEU A 219 19.81 -16.96 6.30
C LEU A 219 20.41 -18.36 6.35
N GLN A 220 19.73 -19.36 5.81
CA GLN A 220 20.17 -20.76 5.86
C GLN A 220 21.52 -21.01 5.16
N THR A 221 21.88 -20.14 4.23
CA THR A 221 23.15 -20.21 3.50
C THR A 221 24.33 -19.54 4.21
N SER A 222 24.07 -18.76 5.27
CA SER A 222 25.10 -18.06 6.06
C SER A 222 25.29 -18.71 7.43
N LYS A 223 26.54 -18.85 7.90
CA LYS A 223 26.86 -19.39 9.23
C LYS A 223 26.62 -18.37 10.37
N ASP A 224 26.62 -17.09 10.04
CA ASP A 224 26.30 -15.98 10.94
C ASP A 224 24.98 -15.34 10.49
N CYS A 225 24.21 -14.74 11.40
CA CYS A 225 23.04 -13.94 11.00
C CYS A 225 23.56 -12.78 10.12
N PRO A 226 23.41 -12.85 8.79
CA PRO A 226 24.13 -11.99 7.85
C PRO A 226 23.48 -10.62 7.72
N PHE A 227 22.27 -10.44 8.24
CA PHE A 227 21.53 -9.20 8.13
C PHE A 227 21.76 -8.32 9.33
N SER A 228 22.25 -7.11 9.08
CA SER A 228 22.00 -6.03 10.02
C SER A 228 20.49 -5.81 10.09
N PHE A 229 19.98 -5.58 11.30
CA PHE A 229 18.57 -5.26 11.53
C PHE A 229 18.05 -4.18 10.55
N LYS A 230 18.90 -3.19 10.27
CA LYS A 230 18.65 -2.10 9.31
C LYS A 230 18.39 -2.61 7.88
N THR A 231 19.14 -3.62 7.42
CA THR A 231 18.97 -4.20 6.08
C THR A 231 17.62 -4.91 5.97
N LEU A 232 17.29 -5.75 6.96
CA LEU A 232 16.04 -6.51 6.97
C LEU A 232 14.83 -5.56 6.95
N LEU A 233 14.83 -4.55 7.83
CA LEU A 233 13.80 -3.52 7.82
C LEU A 233 13.67 -2.80 6.49
N THR A 234 14.78 -2.42 5.86
CA THR A 234 14.73 -1.71 4.58
C THR A 234 14.04 -2.56 3.52
N GLU A 235 14.17 -3.89 3.56
CA GLU A 235 13.59 -4.78 2.55
C GLU A 235 12.08 -5.02 2.72
N ILE A 236 11.57 -5.01 3.95
CA ILE A 236 10.16 -5.35 4.24
C ILE A 236 9.32 -4.20 4.80
N SER A 237 9.93 -3.10 5.26
CA SER A 237 9.23 -1.96 5.89
C SER A 237 8.09 -1.42 5.03
N ASP A 238 8.33 -1.22 3.73
CA ASP A 238 7.29 -0.79 2.79
C ASP A 238 6.07 -1.71 2.77
N HIS A 239 6.29 -3.03 2.88
CA HIS A 239 5.22 -4.02 2.87
C HIS A 239 4.48 -4.05 4.21
N ILE A 240 5.21 -3.94 5.32
CA ILE A 240 4.65 -3.85 6.68
C ILE A 240 3.80 -2.59 6.79
N ASN A 241 4.38 -1.42 6.51
CA ASN A 241 3.72 -0.12 6.59
C ASN A 241 2.48 -0.08 5.70
N PHE A 242 2.56 -0.62 4.48
CA PHE A 242 1.40 -0.69 3.61
C PHE A 242 0.31 -1.60 4.18
N LEU A 243 0.65 -2.80 4.64
CA LEU A 243 -0.32 -3.75 5.19
C LEU A 243 -1.01 -3.19 6.43
N ASP A 244 -0.23 -2.61 7.34
CA ASP A 244 -0.69 -2.03 8.59
C ASP A 244 -1.66 -0.85 8.37
N ASN A 245 -1.23 0.16 7.59
CA ASN A 245 -2.08 1.28 7.20
C ASN A 245 -3.35 0.81 6.47
N TYR A 246 -3.22 -0.20 5.59
CA TYR A 246 -4.36 -0.74 4.86
C TYR A 246 -5.36 -1.42 5.78
N CYS A 247 -4.88 -2.19 6.77
CA CYS A 247 -5.72 -2.85 7.75
C CYS A 247 -6.46 -1.85 8.64
N GLY A 248 -5.75 -0.86 9.18
CA GLY A 248 -6.34 0.20 10.01
C GLY A 248 -7.43 0.97 9.26
N LYS A 249 -7.16 1.44 8.04
CA LYS A 249 -8.14 2.19 7.22
C LYS A 249 -9.39 1.39 6.85
N ASN A 250 -9.26 0.08 6.76
CA ASN A 250 -10.35 -0.81 6.38
C ASN A 250 -10.99 -1.54 7.57
N ASN A 251 -10.64 -1.18 8.82
CA ASN A 251 -11.13 -1.81 10.04
C ASN A 251 -10.93 -3.33 10.05
N ILE A 252 -9.80 -3.81 9.51
CA ILE A 252 -9.44 -5.23 9.52
C ILE A 252 -8.78 -5.55 10.86
N LEU A 253 -7.75 -4.78 11.19
CA LEU A 253 -7.01 -4.80 12.46
C LEU A 253 -6.57 -3.37 12.81
N PRO A 254 -6.31 -3.08 14.10
CA PRO A 254 -5.65 -1.84 14.50
C PRO A 254 -4.18 -1.82 14.06
N ASP A 255 -3.47 -0.74 14.40
CA ASP A 255 -2.02 -0.62 14.19
C ASP A 255 -1.29 -1.82 14.80
N ILE A 256 -0.24 -2.30 14.15
CA ILE A 256 0.59 -3.40 14.63
C ILE A 256 1.08 -3.16 16.06
N LEU A 257 1.38 -1.92 16.44
CA LEU A 257 1.79 -1.55 17.80
C LEU A 257 0.65 -1.58 18.81
N ASP A 258 -0.59 -1.46 18.37
CA ASP A 258 -1.79 -1.48 19.22
C ASP A 258 -2.34 -2.91 19.42
N ILE A 259 -1.75 -3.92 18.75
CA ILE A 259 -2.15 -5.31 18.93
C ILE A 259 -1.61 -5.85 20.25
N ASP A 260 -2.50 -6.49 21.00
CA ASP A 260 -2.11 -7.29 22.15
C ASP A 260 -1.29 -8.51 21.70
N PHE A 261 -0.01 -8.48 22.02
CA PHE A 261 0.95 -9.58 21.85
C PHE A 261 1.23 -10.30 23.18
N SER A 262 0.52 -10.01 24.28
CA SER A 262 0.82 -10.57 25.60
C SER A 262 0.73 -12.10 25.66
N ASP A 263 -0.02 -12.71 24.75
CA ASP A 263 -0.09 -14.17 24.57
C ASP A 263 1.21 -14.78 24.00
N PHE A 264 2.08 -13.95 23.40
CA PHE A 264 3.25 -14.39 22.62
C PHE A 264 4.56 -13.68 23.01
N MET A 265 4.50 -12.48 23.59
CA MET A 265 5.65 -11.65 23.96
C MET A 265 5.50 -11.10 25.37
N SER A 266 6.61 -11.04 26.10
CA SER A 266 6.72 -10.33 27.37
C SER A 266 6.65 -8.81 27.17
N GLU A 267 6.31 -8.09 28.25
CA GLU A 267 6.25 -6.62 28.26
C GLU A 267 7.61 -5.99 27.90
N GLU A 268 8.73 -6.62 28.28
CA GLU A 268 10.07 -6.16 27.90
C GLU A 268 10.34 -6.32 26.39
N GLU A 269 9.86 -7.40 25.77
CA GLU A 269 9.99 -7.62 24.34
C GLU A 269 9.11 -6.64 23.55
N LEU A 270 7.90 -6.35 24.05
CA LEU A 270 7.03 -5.34 23.46
C LEU A 270 7.69 -3.96 23.46
N GLN A 271 8.27 -3.53 24.59
CA GLN A 271 9.01 -2.27 24.67
C GLN A 271 10.23 -2.24 23.73
N ARG A 272 10.92 -3.39 23.56
CA ARG A 272 11.99 -3.50 22.56
C ARG A 272 11.45 -3.34 21.15
N LEU A 273 10.32 -3.97 20.81
CA LEU A 273 9.68 -3.86 19.50
C LEU A 273 9.23 -2.42 19.20
N GLU A 274 8.59 -1.75 20.16
CA GLU A 274 8.17 -0.35 20.06
C GLU A 274 9.36 0.58 19.79
N LYS A 275 10.41 0.48 20.62
CA LYS A 275 11.64 1.26 20.43
C LYS A 275 12.25 0.98 19.05
N THR A 276 12.24 -0.28 18.67
CA THR A 276 12.78 -0.78 17.41
C THR A 276 12.04 -0.21 16.21
N LEU A 277 10.71 -0.14 16.25
CA LEU A 277 9.89 0.47 15.21
C LEU A 277 10.01 2.01 15.20
N ALA A 278 10.05 2.64 16.37
CA ALA A 278 10.20 4.09 16.52
C ALA A 278 11.54 4.62 15.99
N GLU A 279 12.64 3.88 16.16
CA GLU A 279 13.97 4.24 15.60
C GLU A 279 14.03 4.17 14.06
N THR A 280 12.97 3.64 13.43
CA THR A 280 12.97 3.29 12.01
C THR A 280 11.89 3.99 11.21
N GLN A 281 10.92 4.62 11.89
CA GLN A 281 10.12 5.65 11.26
C GLN A 281 11.06 6.79 10.83
N PRO A 282 11.02 7.23 9.57
CA PRO A 282 11.77 8.40 9.17
C PRO A 282 11.41 9.55 10.11
N SER A 283 12.41 10.24 10.62
CA SER A 283 12.26 11.45 11.44
C SER A 283 11.63 12.58 10.59
N GLU A 284 10.38 12.43 10.21
CA GLU A 284 9.65 13.36 9.36
C GLU A 284 8.21 13.50 9.84
N LEU A 285 8.01 13.76 11.14
CA LEU A 285 6.80 14.38 11.68
C LEU A 285 7.14 15.14 12.97
N MET A 286 8.04 16.11 12.86
CA MET A 286 8.16 17.23 13.81
C MET A 286 8.56 18.49 13.04
N TYR A 287 7.72 18.99 12.12
CA TYR A 287 7.64 20.41 11.75
C TYR A 287 6.29 20.70 11.08
#